data_AF-A0A0L0VLA1-F1
#
_entry.id   AF-A0A0L0VLA1-F1
#
_cell.length_a   1.000
_cell.length_b   1.000
_cell.length_c   1.000
_cell.angle_alpha   90.00
_cell.angle_beta   90.00
_cell.angle_gamma   90.00
#
_symmetry.space_group_name_H-M   'P 1'
#
loop_
_entity.id
_entity.type
_entity.pdbx_description
1 polymer ?
#
loop_
_entity_poly.entity_id
_entity_poly.type
_entity_poly.pdbx_seq_one_letter_code
_entity_poly.pdbx_strand_id
1 'polypeptide(L)'
;MHNGHIAGFKKFKRELQTDLSDEFFHFPQGNTDSEWAFALFLNELSKVADPKSVSFPYTLLKETMLMTIKRIRELCSQAGISEPSLLNFAVTDGQSVVATRYVNSSTDEAASLYFSTGTSFEAAIDGHPSDDCHGSLEAAQYRMKKCDKRERIVLIASEPLTFEKTDWVEIPCQTVIIVTPKMNVLQFPIIDEFFQHTLTPNRSSDYVIGKGLHYLPLAPPSSKTKSGPSKTCTLKSSPLKNCTSKQQQHQQLRRK
;
A
#
# COMPACT_ATOMS: atom_id res chain seq x y z
N MET A 1 -14.57 5.13 -3.49
CA MET A 1 -14.04 4.62 -2.20
C MET A 1 -13.00 5.59 -1.65
N HIS A 2 -12.75 5.55 -0.35
CA HIS A 2 -11.72 6.33 0.33
C HIS A 2 -11.06 5.43 1.38
N ASN A 3 -9.74 5.24 1.27
CA ASN A 3 -8.94 4.61 2.32
C ASN A 3 -8.07 5.67 2.97
N GLY A 4 -8.48 6.15 4.14
CA GLY A 4 -7.87 7.33 4.70
C GLY A 4 -8.71 7.97 5.79
N HIS A 5 -8.38 9.22 6.06
CA HIS A 5 -9.07 10.03 7.06
C HIS A 5 -8.88 11.50 6.71
N ILE A 6 -9.97 12.25 6.72
CA ILE A 6 -9.94 13.70 6.57
C ILE A 6 -9.86 14.34 7.96
N ALA A 7 -8.68 14.88 8.28
CA ALA A 7 -8.38 15.43 9.58
C ALA A 7 -9.30 16.61 9.92
N GLY A 8 -9.80 16.62 11.16
CA GLY A 8 -10.67 17.71 11.61
C GLY A 8 -11.99 17.85 10.87
N PHE A 9 -12.44 16.85 10.10
CA PHE A 9 -13.64 16.91 9.26
C PHE A 9 -14.87 17.50 9.96
N LYS A 10 -15.13 17.09 11.21
CA LYS A 10 -16.27 17.61 12.00
C LYS A 10 -16.24 19.13 12.20
N LYS A 11 -15.06 19.77 12.19
CA LYS A 11 -14.93 21.22 12.40
C LYS A 11 -15.34 22.03 11.18
N PHE A 12 -15.04 21.54 9.97
CA PHE A 12 -15.36 22.25 8.72
C PHE A 12 -16.51 21.63 7.94
N LYS A 13 -17.09 20.50 8.39
CA LYS A 13 -18.21 19.83 7.72
C LYS A 13 -19.36 20.77 7.36
N ARG A 14 -19.71 21.68 8.27
CA ARG A 14 -20.79 22.66 8.01
C ARG A 14 -20.43 23.63 6.88
N GLU A 15 -19.18 24.08 6.84
CA GLU A 15 -18.66 24.93 5.76
C GLU A 15 -18.72 24.18 4.43
N LEU A 16 -18.22 22.94 4.41
CA LEU A 16 -18.29 22.07 3.23
C LEU A 16 -19.73 21.91 2.74
N GLN A 17 -20.68 21.68 3.65
CA GLN A 17 -22.10 21.55 3.33
C GLN A 17 -22.69 22.81 2.70
N THR A 18 -22.26 23.99 3.13
CA THR A 18 -22.72 25.28 2.56
C THR A 18 -22.20 25.51 1.14
N ASP A 19 -21.04 24.93 0.77
CA ASP A 19 -20.47 25.04 -0.58
C ASP A 19 -21.15 24.15 -1.62
N LEU A 20 -21.88 23.11 -1.19
CA LEU A 20 -22.52 22.16 -2.08
C LEU A 20 -23.83 22.74 -2.63
N SER A 21 -24.14 22.43 -3.89
CA SER A 21 -25.50 22.64 -4.39
C SER A 21 -26.50 21.77 -3.63
N ASP A 22 -27.79 22.16 -3.65
CA ASP A 22 -28.86 21.39 -3.01
C ASP A 22 -28.89 19.92 -3.46
N GLU A 23 -28.62 19.67 -4.75
CA GLU A 23 -28.57 18.30 -5.30
C GLU A 23 -27.50 17.45 -4.60
N PHE A 24 -26.28 17.96 -4.43
CA PHE A 24 -25.19 17.20 -3.82
C PHE A 24 -25.18 17.26 -2.29
N PHE A 25 -25.79 18.29 -1.69
CA PHE A 25 -26.02 18.33 -0.24
C PHE A 25 -26.91 17.17 0.23
N HIS A 26 -27.90 16.79 -0.56
CA HIS A 26 -28.81 15.67 -0.25
C HIS A 26 -28.28 14.29 -0.66
N PHE A 27 -27.11 14.22 -1.30
CA PHE A 27 -26.57 12.96 -1.81
C PHE A 27 -26.02 12.02 -0.72
N PRO A 28 -25.22 12.49 0.28
CA PRO A 28 -24.76 11.64 1.37
C PRO A 28 -25.92 11.04 2.19
N GLN A 29 -25.82 9.76 2.50
CA GLN A 29 -26.80 9.05 3.33
C GLN A 29 -26.33 8.89 4.79
N GLY A 30 -25.04 9.09 5.00
CA GLY A 30 -24.35 9.01 6.28
C GLY A 30 -23.57 10.27 6.63
N ASN A 31 -22.73 10.12 7.65
CA ASN A 31 -21.96 11.22 8.24
C ASN A 31 -20.44 11.04 8.08
N THR A 32 -20.02 10.09 7.25
CA THR A 32 -18.60 9.78 7.02
C THR A 32 -17.96 10.88 6.18
N ASP A 33 -16.71 11.22 6.49
CA ASP A 33 -15.90 12.14 5.69
C ASP A 33 -15.82 11.72 4.21
N SER A 34 -15.81 10.42 3.97
CA SER A 34 -15.72 9.78 2.66
C SER A 34 -16.94 10.05 1.77
N GLU A 35 -18.16 9.98 2.33
CA GLU A 35 -19.38 10.33 1.58
C GLU A 35 -19.45 11.81 1.26
N TRP A 36 -19.10 12.67 2.22
CA TRP A 36 -19.10 14.12 2.02
C TRP A 36 -18.01 14.57 1.04
N ALA A 37 -16.85 13.90 1.03
CA ALA A 37 -15.82 14.11 0.01
C ALA A 37 -16.29 13.68 -1.39
N PHE A 38 -17.06 12.60 -1.49
CA PHE A 38 -17.63 12.18 -2.77
C PHE A 38 -18.75 13.13 -3.25
N ALA A 39 -19.60 13.64 -2.36
CA ALA A 39 -20.56 14.68 -2.71
C ALA A 39 -19.85 15.96 -3.21
N LEU A 40 -18.74 16.35 -2.57
CA LEU A 40 -17.91 17.44 -3.06
C LEU A 40 -17.31 17.14 -4.46
N PHE A 41 -16.83 15.92 -4.69
CA PHE A 41 -16.36 15.51 -6.01
C PHE A 41 -17.45 15.63 -7.08
N LEU A 42 -18.67 15.18 -6.81
CA LEU A 42 -19.80 15.32 -7.73
C LEU A 42 -20.18 16.80 -7.96
N ASN A 43 -20.12 17.62 -6.90
CA ASN A 43 -20.33 19.06 -7.00
C ASN A 43 -19.28 19.72 -7.90
N GLU A 44 -17.99 19.41 -7.74
CA GLU A 44 -16.94 19.91 -8.64
C GLU A 44 -17.12 19.40 -10.08
N LEU A 45 -17.51 18.13 -10.25
CA LEU A 45 -17.79 17.55 -11.57
C LEU A 45 -18.92 18.30 -12.28
N SER A 46 -19.99 18.62 -11.55
CA SER A 46 -21.18 19.30 -12.08
C SER A 46 -20.90 20.67 -12.69
N LYS A 47 -19.82 21.32 -12.26
CA LYS A 47 -19.38 22.62 -12.78
C LYS A 47 -18.78 22.52 -14.18
N VAL A 48 -18.33 21.34 -14.59
CA VAL A 48 -17.59 21.11 -15.84
C VAL A 48 -18.21 20.05 -16.75
N ALA A 49 -19.08 19.18 -16.24
CA ALA A 49 -19.81 18.18 -17.00
C ALA A 49 -21.08 17.73 -16.25
N ASP A 50 -22.04 17.14 -16.97
CA ASP A 50 -23.20 16.50 -16.33
C ASP A 50 -22.76 15.23 -15.56
N PRO A 51 -22.88 15.18 -14.22
CA PRO A 51 -22.47 14.02 -13.42
C PRO A 51 -23.27 12.74 -13.71
N LYS A 52 -24.41 12.85 -14.42
CA LYS A 52 -25.25 11.71 -14.83
C LYS A 52 -24.81 11.11 -16.16
N SER A 53 -23.76 11.65 -16.79
CA SER A 53 -23.19 11.10 -18.03
C SER A 53 -22.68 9.67 -17.82
N VAL A 54 -22.81 8.85 -18.86
CA VAL A 54 -22.43 7.42 -18.81
C VAL A 54 -20.92 7.21 -18.65
N SER A 55 -20.11 8.12 -19.19
CA SER A 55 -18.65 8.03 -19.10
C SER A 55 -18.01 9.40 -19.29
N PHE A 56 -16.78 9.55 -18.79
CA PHE A 56 -16.01 10.77 -18.83
C PHE A 56 -14.60 10.51 -19.39
N PRO A 57 -13.96 11.51 -20.02
CA PRO A 57 -12.52 11.44 -20.24
C PRO A 57 -11.79 11.25 -18.90
N TYR A 58 -10.84 10.31 -18.84
CA TYR A 58 -10.08 10.07 -17.61
C TYR A 58 -9.33 11.32 -17.12
N THR A 59 -8.97 12.24 -18.04
CA THR A 59 -8.38 13.53 -17.70
C THR A 59 -9.34 14.41 -16.91
N LEU A 60 -10.63 14.42 -17.26
CA LEU A 60 -11.65 15.17 -16.55
C LEU A 60 -11.85 14.62 -15.12
N LEU A 61 -11.93 13.30 -14.98
CA LEU A 61 -12.02 12.65 -13.66
C LEU A 61 -10.79 12.97 -12.79
N LYS A 62 -9.59 12.94 -13.39
CA LYS A 62 -8.33 13.30 -12.74
C LYS A 62 -8.39 14.75 -12.25
N GLU A 63 -8.66 15.72 -13.12
CA GLU A 63 -8.68 17.14 -12.74
C GLU A 63 -9.76 17.42 -11.67
N THR A 64 -10.94 16.81 -11.79
CA THR A 64 -12.01 16.94 -10.80
C THR A 64 -11.58 16.40 -9.43
N MET A 65 -10.89 15.26 -9.39
CA MET A 65 -10.35 14.70 -8.16
C MET A 65 -9.27 15.60 -7.54
N LEU A 66 -8.40 16.20 -8.36
CA LEU A 66 -7.40 17.16 -7.89
C LEU A 66 -8.06 18.43 -7.32
N MET A 67 -9.12 18.94 -7.96
CA MET A 67 -9.90 20.07 -7.42
C MET A 67 -10.59 19.71 -6.11
N THR A 68 -11.11 18.49 -5.99
CA THR A 68 -11.71 17.97 -4.75
C THR A 68 -10.68 17.96 -3.61
N ILE A 69 -9.49 17.40 -3.85
CA ILE A 69 -8.39 17.39 -2.87
C ILE A 69 -8.00 18.82 -2.49
N LYS A 70 -7.86 19.71 -3.47
CA LYS A 70 -7.53 21.13 -3.24
C LYS A 70 -8.56 21.80 -2.33
N ARG A 71 -9.86 21.62 -2.60
CA ARG A 71 -10.94 22.21 -1.79
C ARG A 71 -10.94 21.67 -0.36
N ILE A 72 -10.72 20.37 -0.17
CA ILE A 72 -10.59 19.77 1.17
C ILE A 72 -9.44 20.42 1.94
N ARG A 73 -8.27 20.63 1.33
CA ARG A 73 -7.14 21.31 1.98
C ARG A 73 -7.45 22.74 2.36
N GLU A 74 -8.11 23.49 1.48
CA GLU A 74 -8.52 24.87 1.76
C GLU A 74 -9.44 24.92 2.99
N LEU A 75 -10.43 24.03 3.06
CA LEU A 75 -11.34 23.91 4.21
C LEU A 75 -10.58 23.53 5.49
N CYS A 76 -9.64 22.59 5.42
CA CYS A 76 -8.76 22.24 6.54
C CYS A 76 -7.95 23.45 7.02
N SER A 77 -7.36 24.20 6.08
CA SER A 77 -6.56 25.40 6.38
C SER A 77 -7.40 26.50 7.03
N GLN A 78 -8.60 26.78 6.48
CA GLN A 78 -9.55 27.76 7.02
C GLN A 78 -10.03 27.40 8.42
N ALA A 79 -10.18 26.10 8.72
CA ALA A 79 -10.54 25.60 10.04
C ALA A 79 -9.34 25.45 11.00
N GLY A 80 -8.13 25.84 10.59
CA GLY A 80 -6.92 25.76 11.41
C GLY A 80 -6.51 24.33 11.77
N ILE A 81 -6.76 23.37 10.88
CA ILE A 81 -6.39 21.96 11.08
C ILE A 81 -4.93 21.75 10.67
N SER A 82 -4.09 21.35 11.63
CA SER A 82 -2.68 20.99 11.40
C SER A 82 -2.45 19.49 11.26
N GLU A 83 -3.40 18.65 11.70
CA GLU A 83 -3.29 17.19 11.56
C GLU A 83 -3.35 16.77 10.08
N PRO A 84 -2.45 15.87 9.61
CA PRO A 84 -2.47 15.41 8.22
C PRO A 84 -3.71 14.57 7.87
N SER A 85 -4.31 14.89 6.74
CA SER A 85 -5.33 14.10 6.06
C SER A 85 -4.68 13.14 5.07
N LEU A 86 -5.04 11.86 5.17
CA LEU A 86 -4.60 10.80 4.27
C LEU A 86 -5.75 10.56 3.29
N LEU A 87 -5.55 10.82 2.01
CA LEU A 87 -6.63 10.92 1.02
C LEU A 87 -6.44 9.94 -0.14
N ASN A 88 -6.46 8.63 0.14
CA ASN A 88 -6.45 7.65 -0.95
C ASN A 88 -7.88 7.44 -1.46
N PHE A 89 -8.30 8.31 -2.36
CA PHE A 89 -9.56 8.17 -3.08
C PHE A 89 -9.41 7.23 -4.27
N ALA A 90 -10.47 6.49 -4.60
CA ALA A 90 -10.63 5.91 -5.93
C ALA A 90 -12.07 6.04 -6.43
N VAL A 91 -12.20 6.47 -7.70
CA VAL A 91 -13.46 6.69 -8.40
C VAL A 91 -13.42 6.06 -9.79
N THR A 92 -14.59 5.73 -10.31
CA THR A 92 -14.74 5.16 -11.65
C THR A 92 -16.06 5.62 -12.25
N ASP A 93 -16.07 5.74 -13.57
CA ASP A 93 -17.26 5.90 -14.40
C ASP A 93 -17.67 4.57 -15.09
N GLY A 94 -17.06 3.46 -14.70
CA GLY A 94 -17.24 2.15 -15.33
C GLY A 94 -16.30 1.88 -16.50
N GLN A 95 -15.57 2.88 -17.00
CA GLN A 95 -14.62 2.73 -18.12
C GLN A 95 -13.18 3.05 -17.73
N SER A 96 -12.99 4.05 -16.87
CA SER A 96 -11.71 4.47 -16.32
C SER A 96 -11.74 4.39 -14.81
N VAL A 97 -10.58 4.19 -14.20
CA VAL A 97 -10.40 4.30 -12.74
C VAL A 97 -9.40 5.41 -12.47
N VAL A 98 -9.73 6.31 -11.56
CA VAL A 98 -8.80 7.31 -11.03
C VAL A 98 -8.62 7.01 -9.55
N ALA A 99 -7.39 6.79 -9.11
CA ALA A 99 -7.05 6.66 -7.71
C ALA A 99 -5.91 7.59 -7.32
N THR A 100 -5.89 7.98 -6.05
CA THR A 100 -4.91 8.92 -5.50
C THR A 100 -4.16 8.25 -4.35
N ARG A 101 -2.87 8.54 -4.23
CA ARG A 101 -2.10 8.33 -3.01
C ARG A 101 -1.61 9.69 -2.55
N TYR A 102 -2.21 10.24 -1.50
CA TYR A 102 -2.00 11.64 -1.14
C TYR A 102 -2.05 11.89 0.38
N VAL A 103 -1.21 12.80 0.84
CA VAL A 103 -1.24 13.40 2.17
C VAL A 103 -0.93 14.88 2.08
N ASN A 104 -1.65 15.72 2.84
CA ASN A 104 -1.39 17.18 2.94
C ASN A 104 -0.37 17.50 4.05
N SER A 105 0.77 16.82 4.02
CA SER A 105 1.91 17.08 4.90
C SER A 105 3.18 17.02 4.08
N SER A 106 4.15 17.89 4.37
CA SER A 106 5.46 17.88 3.74
C SER A 106 6.39 16.82 4.35
N THR A 107 6.08 16.32 5.54
CA THR A 107 6.94 15.43 6.33
C THR A 107 6.38 14.03 6.52
N ASP A 108 5.06 13.85 6.48
CA ASP A 108 4.43 12.56 6.73
C ASP A 108 4.22 11.77 5.43
N GLU A 109 4.17 10.44 5.57
CA GLU A 109 3.87 9.51 4.48
C GLU A 109 2.34 9.32 4.31
N ALA A 110 1.90 9.08 3.07
CA ALA A 110 0.51 8.77 2.77
C ALA A 110 0.17 7.32 3.10
N ALA A 111 -1.14 7.04 3.24
CA ALA A 111 -1.64 5.67 3.33
C ALA A 111 -1.10 4.82 2.17
N SER A 112 -0.72 3.58 2.46
CA SER A 112 -0.06 2.73 1.46
C SER A 112 -1.02 2.40 0.32
N LEU A 113 -0.48 2.35 -0.89
CA LEU A 113 -1.22 1.98 -2.10
C LEU A 113 -0.26 1.33 -3.08
N TYR A 114 -0.66 0.19 -3.61
CA TYR A 114 0.10 -0.63 -4.53
C TYR A 114 -0.74 -0.93 -5.76
N PHE A 115 -0.07 -1.20 -6.87
CA PHE A 115 -0.72 -1.76 -8.03
C PHE A 115 0.04 -2.96 -8.59
N SER A 116 -0.69 -3.83 -9.28
CA SER A 116 -0.16 -4.96 -10.02
C SER A 116 -0.88 -5.07 -11.36
N THR A 117 -0.15 -5.41 -12.41
CA THR A 117 -0.69 -5.63 -13.76
C THR A 117 -0.41 -7.05 -14.21
N GLY A 118 -1.36 -7.63 -14.95
CA GLY A 118 -1.14 -8.92 -15.58
C GLY A 118 -2.20 -9.28 -16.60
N THR A 119 -2.13 -10.52 -17.04
CA THR A 119 -3.02 -11.18 -17.99
C THR A 119 -4.20 -11.87 -17.29
N SER A 120 -4.01 -12.36 -16.05
CA SER A 120 -5.04 -12.94 -15.17
C SER A 120 -4.58 -13.00 -13.70
N PHE A 121 -5.54 -13.08 -12.78
CA PHE A 121 -5.31 -13.29 -11.34
C PHE A 121 -6.02 -14.58 -10.91
N GLU A 122 -5.24 -15.60 -10.58
CA GLU A 122 -5.75 -16.98 -10.43
C GLU A 122 -5.22 -17.62 -9.15
N ALA A 123 -6.01 -18.52 -8.58
CA ALA A 123 -5.54 -19.40 -7.51
C ALA A 123 -4.41 -20.29 -8.06
N ALA A 124 -3.29 -20.32 -7.36
CA ALA A 124 -2.24 -21.31 -7.55
C ALA A 124 -2.82 -22.65 -7.12
N ILE A 125 -3.00 -23.53 -8.10
CA ILE A 125 -3.31 -24.93 -7.83
C ILE A 125 -1.97 -25.58 -7.53
N ASP A 126 -1.60 -25.64 -6.26
CA ASP A 126 -0.51 -26.50 -5.82
C ASP A 126 -1.01 -27.93 -5.96
N GLY A 127 -0.63 -28.57 -7.06
CA GLY A 127 -1.02 -29.94 -7.35
C GLY A 127 -0.40 -30.91 -6.36
N HIS A 128 -1.19 -31.35 -5.39
CA HIS A 128 -1.42 -32.76 -5.10
C HIS A 128 -2.78 -32.91 -4.40
N PRO A 129 -3.72 -33.74 -4.91
CA PRO A 129 -4.83 -34.19 -4.10
C PRO A 129 -4.26 -35.11 -3.03
N SER A 130 -4.10 -34.62 -1.80
CA SER A 130 -3.91 -35.52 -0.66
C SER A 130 -5.25 -36.19 -0.38
N ASP A 131 -5.30 -37.52 -0.47
CA ASP A 131 -6.45 -38.36 -0.08
C ASP A 131 -6.79 -38.25 1.42
N ASP A 132 -6.06 -37.44 2.19
CA ASP A 132 -6.31 -37.21 3.60
C ASP A 132 -7.37 -36.12 3.81
N CYS A 133 -8.60 -36.55 4.06
CA CYS A 133 -9.78 -35.73 4.37
C CYS A 133 -9.73 -35.05 5.76
N HIS A 134 -8.54 -34.63 6.21
CA HIS A 134 -8.37 -33.92 7.48
C HIS A 134 -7.25 -32.87 7.47
N GLY A 135 -7.07 -32.15 6.35
CA GLY A 135 -6.20 -30.98 6.25
C GLY A 135 -7.02 -29.68 6.29
N SER A 136 -6.60 -28.72 7.11
CA SER A 136 -7.10 -27.34 7.09
C SER A 136 -7.17 -26.82 5.65
N LEU A 137 -8.25 -26.13 5.26
CA LEU A 137 -8.28 -25.35 4.03
C LEU A 137 -7.18 -24.28 4.12
N GLU A 138 -5.96 -24.60 3.68
CA GLU A 138 -4.98 -23.57 3.39
C GLU A 138 -5.59 -22.71 2.29
N ALA A 139 -5.75 -21.41 2.57
CA ALA A 139 -6.31 -20.47 1.62
C ALA A 139 -5.50 -20.58 0.32
N ALA A 140 -6.17 -20.91 -0.78
CA ALA A 140 -5.52 -21.04 -2.09
C ALA A 140 -4.68 -19.79 -2.36
N GLN A 141 -3.38 -19.98 -2.58
CA GLN A 141 -2.46 -18.87 -2.79
C GLN A 141 -2.77 -18.24 -4.15
N TYR A 142 -3.20 -16.97 -4.21
CA TYR A 142 -3.41 -16.32 -5.50
C TYR A 142 -2.10 -15.78 -6.08
N ARG A 143 -2.00 -15.72 -7.41
CA ARG A 143 -0.86 -15.11 -8.11
C ARG A 143 -1.30 -14.30 -9.32
N MET A 144 -0.52 -13.26 -9.63
CA MET A 144 -0.63 -12.54 -10.89
C MET A 144 0.08 -13.34 -11.98
N LYS A 145 -0.60 -13.58 -13.11
CA LYS A 145 0.01 -14.21 -14.30
C LYS A 145 0.25 -13.15 -15.37
N LYS A 146 1.45 -13.16 -15.96
CA LYS A 146 1.87 -12.30 -17.08
C LYS A 146 2.27 -13.21 -18.24
N CYS A 147 1.28 -13.61 -19.05
CA CYS A 147 1.49 -14.58 -20.14
C CYS A 147 1.91 -13.93 -21.45
N ASP A 148 1.56 -12.66 -21.65
CA ASP A 148 1.93 -11.87 -22.81
C ASP A 148 2.26 -10.42 -22.41
N LYS A 149 2.58 -9.58 -23.39
CA LYS A 149 2.87 -8.15 -23.16
C LYS A 149 1.60 -7.31 -22.93
N ARG A 150 0.40 -7.89 -23.03
CA ARG A 150 -0.86 -7.15 -22.95
C ARG A 150 -1.47 -7.34 -21.57
N GLU A 151 -1.53 -6.23 -20.84
CA GLU A 151 -2.21 -6.18 -19.56
C GLU A 151 -3.73 -6.26 -19.78
N ARG A 152 -4.38 -7.19 -19.10
CA ARG A 152 -5.85 -7.39 -19.13
C ARG A 152 -6.49 -7.18 -17.77
N ILE A 153 -5.70 -7.20 -16.70
CA ILE A 153 -6.14 -6.91 -15.35
C ILE A 153 -5.16 -5.92 -14.71
N VAL A 154 -5.74 -4.97 -13.97
CA VAL A 154 -5.00 -4.08 -13.08
C VAL A 154 -5.63 -4.20 -11.71
N LEU A 155 -4.83 -4.56 -10.72
CA LEU A 155 -5.21 -4.55 -9.31
C LEU A 155 -4.61 -3.31 -8.66
N ILE A 156 -5.42 -2.60 -7.88
CA ILE A 156 -4.98 -1.52 -7.01
C ILE A 156 -5.45 -1.86 -5.61
N ALA A 157 -4.53 -1.92 -4.65
CA ALA A 157 -4.83 -2.34 -3.28
C ALA A 157 -3.98 -1.57 -2.27
N SER A 158 -4.48 -1.43 -1.04
CA SER A 158 -3.75 -0.78 0.05
C SER A 158 -2.53 -1.58 0.52
N GLU A 159 -2.53 -2.89 0.24
CA GLU A 159 -1.46 -3.83 0.54
C GLU A 159 -1.37 -4.91 -0.56
N PRO A 160 -0.19 -5.51 -0.77
CA PRO A 160 -0.05 -6.64 -1.68
C PRO A 160 -0.96 -7.82 -1.28
N LEU A 161 -1.80 -8.29 -2.21
CA LEU A 161 -2.73 -9.40 -1.95
C LEU A 161 -2.09 -10.79 -2.09
N THR A 162 -0.82 -10.85 -2.49
CA THR A 162 -0.09 -12.10 -2.74
C THR A 162 1.25 -12.11 -2.01
N PHE A 163 1.77 -13.31 -1.74
CA PHE A 163 3.09 -13.47 -1.12
C PHE A 163 4.23 -13.02 -2.04
N GLU A 164 4.04 -13.13 -3.36
CA GLU A 164 5.01 -12.69 -4.37
C GLU A 164 5.01 -11.17 -4.49
N LYS A 165 5.74 -10.51 -3.58
CA LYS A 165 5.82 -9.05 -3.47
C LYS A 165 6.39 -8.38 -4.72
N THR A 166 7.20 -9.10 -5.50
CA THR A 166 7.79 -8.60 -6.75
C THR A 166 6.76 -8.30 -7.82
N ASP A 167 5.53 -8.82 -7.69
CA ASP A 167 4.43 -8.48 -8.59
C ASP A 167 3.71 -7.18 -8.26
N TRP A 168 4.02 -6.57 -7.11
CA TRP A 168 3.37 -5.37 -6.63
C TRP A 168 4.35 -4.19 -6.66
N VAL A 169 3.90 -3.10 -7.26
CA VAL A 169 4.63 -1.84 -7.30
C VAL A 169 3.95 -0.88 -6.34
N GLU A 170 4.70 -0.35 -5.39
CA GLU A 170 4.21 0.73 -4.53
C GLU A 170 4.01 2.00 -5.37
N ILE A 171 2.84 2.61 -5.24
CA ILE A 171 2.54 3.88 -5.90
C ILE A 171 3.20 4.98 -5.08
N PRO A 172 4.02 5.88 -5.63
CA PRO A 172 4.67 6.93 -4.85
C PRO A 172 3.67 7.87 -4.15
N CYS A 173 4.08 8.47 -3.04
CA CYS A 173 3.32 9.52 -2.38
C CYS A 173 3.08 10.71 -3.32
N GLN A 174 1.96 11.42 -3.14
CA GLN A 174 1.51 12.50 -4.04
C GLN A 174 1.41 12.05 -5.50
N THR A 175 0.75 10.93 -5.75
CA THR A 175 0.54 10.41 -7.11
C THR A 175 -0.93 10.15 -7.39
N VAL A 176 -1.38 10.50 -8.59
CA VAL A 176 -2.62 9.99 -9.17
C VAL A 176 -2.27 8.82 -10.09
N ILE A 177 -2.88 7.68 -9.87
CA ILE A 177 -2.84 6.53 -10.78
C ILE A 177 -4.16 6.46 -11.56
N ILE A 178 -4.07 6.19 -12.85
CA ILE A 178 -5.24 6.10 -13.74
C ILE A 178 -5.17 4.79 -14.52
N VAL A 179 -6.26 4.03 -14.50
CA VAL A 179 -6.49 2.93 -15.43
C VAL A 179 -7.39 3.45 -16.54
N THR A 180 -6.88 3.49 -17.76
CA THR A 180 -7.63 3.95 -18.93
C THR A 180 -8.56 2.85 -19.47
N PRO A 181 -9.53 3.17 -20.35
CA PRO A 181 -10.40 2.17 -20.97
C PRO A 181 -9.65 1.13 -21.82
N LYS A 182 -8.37 1.40 -22.15
CA LYS A 182 -7.48 0.50 -22.88
C LYS A 182 -6.56 -0.31 -21.96
N MET A 183 -6.84 -0.35 -20.66
CA MET A 183 -6.03 -1.02 -19.63
C MET A 183 -4.59 -0.50 -19.47
N ASN A 184 -4.29 0.69 -19.98
CA ASN A 184 -3.03 1.36 -19.67
C ASN A 184 -3.08 1.96 -18.27
N VAL A 185 -1.99 1.79 -17.53
CA VAL A 185 -1.76 2.44 -16.24
C VAL A 185 -0.93 3.71 -16.46
N LEU A 186 -1.50 4.85 -16.10
CA LEU A 186 -0.84 6.15 -16.12
C LEU A 186 -0.60 6.64 -14.70
N GLN A 187 0.53 7.28 -14.44
CA GLN A 187 0.85 7.87 -13.15
C GLN A 187 1.22 9.34 -13.35
N PHE A 188 0.63 10.22 -12.55
CA PHE A 188 0.87 11.66 -12.57
C PHE A 188 1.19 12.16 -11.17
N PRO A 189 2.23 13.01 -10.99
CA PRO A 189 2.47 13.63 -9.71
C PRO A 189 1.36 14.64 -9.37
N ILE A 190 0.98 14.70 -8.10
CA ILE A 190 0.14 15.74 -7.52
C ILE A 190 1.09 16.84 -7.04
N ILE A 191 1.22 17.90 -7.83
CA ILE A 191 2.16 18.99 -7.55
C ILE A 191 1.43 20.09 -6.77
N ASP A 192 1.79 20.24 -5.51
CA ASP A 192 1.33 21.29 -4.60
C ASP A 192 2.41 21.63 -3.56
N GLU A 193 2.09 22.43 -2.53
CA GLU A 193 3.04 22.82 -1.48
C GLU A 193 3.57 21.66 -0.61
N PHE A 194 2.97 20.47 -0.70
CA PHE A 194 3.40 19.28 0.01
C PHE A 194 4.24 18.34 -0.86
N PHE A 195 4.36 18.59 -2.17
CA PHE A 195 5.14 17.79 -3.09
C PHE A 195 6.66 17.96 -2.86
N GLN A 196 7.39 16.87 -2.69
CA GLN A 196 8.85 16.89 -2.60
C GLN A 196 9.46 16.67 -3.99
N HIS A 197 10.20 17.66 -4.51
CA HIS A 197 10.84 17.59 -5.84
C HIS A 197 12.06 16.65 -5.92
N THR A 198 12.35 15.89 -4.85
CA THR A 198 13.47 14.95 -4.80
C THR A 198 13.06 13.58 -5.35
N LEU A 199 14.01 12.86 -5.97
CA LEU A 199 13.78 11.50 -6.48
C LEU A 199 13.49 10.49 -5.36
N THR A 200 13.97 10.77 -4.15
CA THR A 200 13.73 9.99 -2.94
C THR A 200 13.16 10.91 -1.87
N PRO A 201 11.82 11.07 -1.81
CA PRO A 201 11.18 11.82 -0.76
C PRO A 201 11.54 11.24 0.61
N ASN A 202 11.86 12.09 1.57
CA ASN A 202 12.08 11.68 2.94
C ASN A 202 10.82 12.03 3.75
N ARG A 203 9.97 11.01 3.96
CA ARG A 203 8.71 11.12 4.69
C ARG A 203 8.69 10.12 5.84
N SER A 204 8.18 10.53 7.00
CA SER A 204 8.02 9.65 8.14
C SER A 204 6.74 8.80 8.00
N SER A 205 6.89 7.48 8.19
CA SER A 205 5.76 6.55 8.24
C SER A 205 5.08 6.50 9.62
N ASP A 206 5.61 7.16 10.65
CA ASP A 206 5.12 7.02 12.03
C ASP A 206 3.63 7.38 12.17
N TYR A 207 3.23 8.49 11.55
CA TYR A 207 1.84 8.96 11.60
C TYR A 207 0.88 7.96 10.95
N VAL A 208 1.19 7.53 9.72
CA VAL A 208 0.33 6.60 8.95
C VAL A 208 0.31 5.19 9.55
N ILE A 209 1.41 4.73 10.16
CA ILE A 209 1.46 3.51 10.96
C ILE A 209 0.57 3.65 12.20
N GLY A 210 0.64 4.77 12.91
CA GLY A 210 -0.22 5.05 14.07
C GLY A 210 -1.71 5.08 13.73
N LYS A 211 -2.07 5.41 12.47
CA LYS A 211 -3.44 5.32 11.95
C LYS A 211 -3.84 3.93 11.45
N GLY A 212 -2.92 2.97 11.42
CA GLY A 212 -3.17 1.61 10.90
C GLY A 212 -3.35 1.56 9.38
N LEU A 213 -2.82 2.54 8.65
CA LEU A 213 -3.02 2.70 7.19
C LEU A 213 -1.75 2.47 6.37
N HIS A 214 -0.73 1.87 6.99
CA HIS A 214 0.53 1.53 6.36
C HIS A 214 0.73 0.03 6.37
N TYR A 215 1.02 -0.54 5.20
CA TYR A 215 1.43 -1.94 5.09
C TYR A 215 2.75 -2.17 5.82
N LEU A 216 2.74 -3.07 6.80
CA LEU A 216 3.95 -3.54 7.48
C LEU A 216 4.22 -4.97 7.02
N PRO A 217 5.32 -5.23 6.30
CA PRO A 217 5.75 -6.58 6.00
C PRO A 217 5.84 -7.40 7.29
N LEU A 218 5.14 -8.54 7.37
CA LEU A 218 5.44 -9.55 8.37
C LEU A 218 6.93 -9.90 8.24
N ALA A 219 7.67 -9.76 9.33
CA ALA A 219 9.05 -10.25 9.37
C ALA A 219 9.04 -11.74 9.00
N PRO A 220 9.95 -12.22 8.15
CA PRO A 220 10.05 -13.65 7.89
C PRO A 220 10.18 -14.37 9.24
N PRO A 221 9.49 -15.51 9.44
CA PRO A 221 9.59 -16.24 10.69
C PRO A 221 11.07 -16.46 10.98
N SER A 222 11.54 -15.94 12.11
CA SER A 222 12.91 -16.14 12.55
C SER A 222 13.18 -17.63 12.46
N SER A 223 14.12 -18.03 11.61
CA SER A 223 14.58 -19.42 11.59
C SER A 223 14.95 -19.75 13.02
N LYS A 224 14.17 -20.60 13.68
CA LYS A 224 14.58 -21.18 14.96
C LYS A 224 15.85 -21.95 14.63
N THR A 225 17.01 -21.33 14.81
CA THR A 225 18.27 -22.04 14.95
C THR A 225 18.02 -23.04 16.06
N LYS A 226 17.86 -24.31 15.68
CA LYS A 226 17.89 -25.42 16.62
C LYS A 226 19.28 -25.39 17.23
N SER A 227 19.43 -24.70 18.36
CA SER A 227 20.55 -24.91 19.26
C SER A 227 20.44 -26.35 19.75
N GLY A 228 21.18 -27.25 19.09
CA GLY A 228 21.38 -28.60 19.58
C GLY A 228 21.95 -28.55 21.00
N PRO A 229 21.60 -29.51 21.88
CA PRO A 229 22.09 -29.49 23.24
C PRO A 229 23.61 -29.66 23.24
N SER A 230 24.30 -28.68 23.83
CA SER A 230 25.73 -28.76 24.14
C SER A 230 25.95 -29.97 25.05
N LYS A 231 26.59 -31.02 24.53
CA LYS A 231 27.09 -32.12 25.36
C LYS A 231 28.29 -31.61 26.14
N THR A 232 28.05 -31.14 27.36
CA THR A 232 29.08 -30.95 28.38
C THR A 232 29.67 -32.32 28.73
N CYS A 233 30.86 -32.60 28.21
CA CYS A 233 31.64 -33.77 28.57
C CYS A 233 32.39 -33.46 29.87
N THR A 234 31.83 -33.91 31.00
CA THR A 234 32.47 -33.86 32.32
C THR A 234 33.54 -34.95 32.42
N LEU A 235 34.81 -34.56 32.27
CA LEU A 235 35.95 -35.41 32.60
C LEU A 235 36.08 -35.52 34.12
N LYS A 236 35.75 -36.69 34.67
CA LYS A 236 36.09 -37.08 36.04
C LYS A 236 37.57 -37.44 36.13
N SER A 237 38.26 -36.84 37.10
CA SER A 237 39.65 -37.09 37.47
C SER A 237 39.77 -38.20 38.53
N SER A 238 40.60 -39.23 38.30
CA SER A 238 41.34 -40.03 39.32
C SER A 238 42.42 -40.91 38.61
N PRO A 239 43.43 -41.51 39.28
CA PRO A 239 44.83 -41.07 39.13
C PRO A 239 45.85 -42.13 38.62
N LEU A 240 46.99 -41.59 38.15
CA LEU A 240 48.39 -42.10 38.10
C LEU A 240 48.68 -43.59 37.86
N LYS A 241 49.42 -43.88 36.77
CA LYS A 241 50.62 -44.76 36.77
C LYS A 241 51.53 -44.48 35.57
N ASN A 242 52.83 -44.48 35.85
CA ASN A 242 53.97 -44.16 34.99
C ASN A 242 54.14 -45.09 33.78
N CYS A 243 54.72 -44.59 32.67
CA CYS A 243 55.99 -45.09 32.10
C CYS A 243 56.38 -44.35 30.80
N THR A 244 57.48 -43.59 30.91
CA THR A 244 58.59 -43.39 29.95
C THR A 244 58.45 -43.87 28.49
N SER A 245 58.68 -42.95 27.54
CA SER A 245 59.93 -42.83 26.73
C SER A 245 59.70 -42.47 25.25
N LYS A 246 60.55 -41.55 24.76
CA LYS A 246 61.05 -41.41 23.37
C LYS A 246 60.01 -41.07 22.28
N GLN A 247 60.26 -40.31 21.22
CA GLN A 247 61.38 -39.56 20.67
C GLN A 247 60.81 -38.78 19.46
N GLN A 248 61.30 -37.55 19.25
CA GLN A 248 61.66 -36.94 17.94
C GLN A 248 60.59 -36.76 16.84
N GLN A 249 60.31 -35.50 16.50
CA GLN A 249 60.79 -34.79 15.29
C GLN A 249 60.14 -35.27 13.98
N HIS A 250 59.33 -34.43 13.33
CA HIS A 250 59.86 -33.61 12.23
C HIS A 250 58.90 -32.49 11.81
N GLN A 251 59.51 -31.32 11.67
CA GLN A 251 59.02 -30.08 11.09
C GLN A 251 58.93 -30.14 9.56
N GLN A 252 57.98 -29.34 9.04
CA GLN A 252 58.06 -28.49 7.85
C GLN A 252 58.17 -29.12 6.45
N LEU A 253 57.29 -28.70 5.54
CA LEU A 253 57.57 -27.71 4.48
C LEU A 253 56.25 -27.33 3.76
N ARG A 254 55.84 -26.05 3.77
CA ARG A 254 55.92 -25.06 2.66
C ARG A 254 55.17 -25.48 1.39
N ARG A 255 54.00 -24.90 1.08
CA ARG A 255 53.81 -23.63 0.34
C ARG A 255 54.75 -23.47 -0.87
N LYS A 256 54.22 -23.76 -2.06
CA LYS A 256 53.93 -22.78 -3.11
C LYS A 256 52.71 -23.24 -3.88
#